data_AF-A0AAP2UCH4-F1
#
_entry.id   AF-A0AAP2UCH4-F1
#
_cell.length_a   1.000
_cell.length_b   1.000
_cell.length_c   1.000
_cell.angle_alpha   90.00
_cell.angle_beta   90.00
_cell.angle_gamma   90.00
#
_symmetry.space_group_name_H-M   'P 1'
#
loop_
_entity.id
_entity.type
_entity.pdbx_description
1 polymer ?
#
loop_
_entity_poly.entity_id
_entity_poly.type
_entity_poly.pdbx_seq_one_letter_code
_entity_poly.pdbx_strand_id
1 'polypeptide(L)'
;MAKEVDTKGYVKLYRKAQEDEIFKNPYAWQLFTYCLFNATFDSRYGEVGTLITTKKDIANDLGLSRSALDKFMKSLKENMVIDYKTYRGGIGKTEIKILNYKKYQDSSM
;
A
#
# COMPACT_ATOMS: atom_id res chain seq x y z
N MET A 1 7.52 -16.03 6.92
CA MET A 1 8.60 -15.78 5.94
C MET A 1 8.35 -14.41 5.37
N ALA A 2 9.17 -13.42 5.74
CA ALA A 2 9.15 -12.13 5.05
C ALA A 2 9.42 -12.42 3.57
N LYS A 3 8.61 -11.85 2.67
CA LYS A 3 8.94 -11.82 1.24
C LYS A 3 10.39 -11.31 1.13
N GLU A 4 11.17 -11.82 0.18
CA GLU A 4 12.33 -11.06 -0.31
C GLU A 4 11.79 -9.76 -0.89
N VAL A 5 11.54 -8.77 -0.03
CA VAL A 5 11.27 -7.41 -0.44
C VAL A 5 12.62 -6.93 -0.91
N ASP A 6 12.73 -6.54 -2.18
CA ASP A 6 13.94 -5.87 -2.65
C ASP A 6 14.13 -4.62 -1.78
N THR A 7 15.07 -4.69 -0.84
CA THR A 7 15.37 -3.60 0.10
C THR A 7 16.27 -2.55 -0.54
N LYS A 8 16.57 -2.67 -1.84
CA LYS A 8 17.41 -1.71 -2.54
C LYS A 8 16.57 -0.52 -2.98
N GLY A 9 17.09 0.67 -2.70
CA GLY A 9 16.54 1.93 -3.18
C GLY A 9 15.74 2.67 -2.11
N TYR A 10 15.37 3.90 -2.47
CA TYR A 10 14.56 4.78 -1.64
C TYR A 10 13.19 4.96 -2.27
N VAL A 11 12.16 4.96 -1.43
CA VAL A 11 10.82 5.39 -1.80
C VAL A 11 10.74 6.90 -1.58
N LYS A 12 10.38 7.64 -2.62
CA LYS A 12 10.11 9.08 -2.53
C LYS A 12 8.72 9.31 -1.93
N LEU A 13 8.62 10.16 -0.92
CA LEU A 13 7.34 10.64 -0.39
C LEU A 13 7.14 12.09 -0.81
N TYR A 14 5.94 12.42 -1.31
CA TYR A 14 5.64 13.80 -1.70
C TYR A 14 5.53 14.69 -0.46
N ARG A 15 6.22 15.84 -0.44
CA ARG A 15 6.25 16.72 0.74
C ARG A 15 4.86 17.19 1.18
N LYS A 16 3.94 17.46 0.24
CA LYS A 16 2.57 17.86 0.59
C LYS A 16 1.74 16.73 1.21
N ALA A 17 2.25 15.50 1.28
CA ALA A 17 1.56 14.44 2.02
C ALA A 17 1.33 14.84 3.49
N GLN A 18 2.17 15.71 4.07
CA GLN A 18 1.98 16.24 5.43
C GLN A 18 0.68 17.04 5.62
N GLU A 19 0.12 17.59 4.53
CA GLU A 19 -1.13 18.35 4.54
C GLU A 19 -2.36 17.44 4.37
N ASP A 20 -2.16 16.20 3.93
CA ASP A 20 -3.21 15.23 3.62
C ASP A 20 -3.83 14.64 4.90
N GLU A 21 -5.15 14.40 4.89
CA GLU A 21 -5.87 13.79 6.01
C GLU A 21 -5.35 12.38 6.35
N ILE A 22 -4.80 11.66 5.35
CA ILE A 22 -4.17 10.37 5.58
C ILE A 22 -2.92 10.49 6.47
N PHE A 23 -2.12 11.55 6.32
CA PHE A 23 -0.93 11.76 7.15
C PHE A 23 -1.29 12.11 8.59
N LYS A 24 -2.41 12.81 8.80
CA LYS A 24 -2.92 13.16 10.14
C LYS A 24 -3.40 11.94 10.93
N ASN A 25 -3.70 10.83 10.25
CA ASN A 25 -4.10 9.58 10.89
C ASN A 25 -2.93 8.58 10.88
N PRO A 26 -2.27 8.31 12.03
CA PRO A 26 -1.05 7.50 12.06
C PRO A 26 -1.24 6.09 11.52
N TYR A 27 -2.41 5.47 11.73
CA TYR A 27 -2.71 4.13 11.23
C TYR A 27 -2.98 4.10 9.73
N ALA A 28 -3.66 5.12 9.20
CA ALA A 28 -3.88 5.24 7.76
C ALA A 28 -2.56 5.51 7.03
N TRP A 29 -1.72 6.38 7.60
CA TRP A 29 -0.38 6.66 7.09
C TRP A 29 0.52 5.42 7.13
N GLN A 30 0.50 4.67 8.23
CA GLN A 30 1.26 3.42 8.36
C GLN A 30 0.81 2.39 7.31
N LEU A 31 -0.50 2.23 7.09
CA LEU A 31 -1.03 1.33 6.06
C LEU A 31 -0.65 1.78 4.64
N PHE A 32 -0.74 3.08 4.35
CA PHE A 32 -0.33 3.63 3.05
C PHE A 32 1.15 3.38 2.78
N THR A 33 2.02 3.73 3.73
CA THR A 33 3.47 3.55 3.58
C THR A 33 3.86 2.07 3.52
N TYR A 34 3.20 1.19 4.28
CA TYR A 34 3.35 -0.26 4.14
C TYR A 34 3.03 -0.73 2.72
N CYS A 35 1.91 -0.28 2.13
CA CYS A 35 1.57 -0.60 0.75
C CYS A 35 2.67 -0.10 -0.22
N LEU A 36 3.16 1.12 0.00
CA LEU A 36 4.18 1.76 -0.84
C LEU A 36 5.53 1.05 -0.80
N PHE A 37 5.98 0.60 0.37
CA PHE A 37 7.23 -0.16 0.52
C PHE A 37 7.15 -1.55 -0.11
N ASN A 38 5.96 -2.17 -0.15
CA ASN A 38 5.78 -3.54 -0.62
C ASN A 38 5.21 -3.64 -2.04
N ALA A 39 4.92 -2.52 -2.68
CA ALA A 39 4.43 -2.50 -4.06
C ALA A 39 5.53 -2.84 -5.07
N THR A 40 5.15 -3.50 -6.15
CA THR A 40 6.05 -3.76 -7.29
C THR A 40 6.58 -2.44 -7.85
N PHE A 41 7.91 -2.29 -7.94
CA PHE A 41 8.57 -1.11 -8.50
C PHE A 41 9.16 -1.36 -9.90
N ASP A 42 9.26 -2.62 -10.32
CA ASP A 42 9.77 -3.03 -11.62
C ASP A 42 8.73 -3.85 -12.38
N SER A 43 8.36 -3.37 -13.58
CA SER A 43 7.33 -3.97 -14.43
C SER A 43 7.62 -5.41 -14.86
N ARG A 44 8.88 -5.88 -14.76
CA ARG A 44 9.26 -7.27 -15.03
C ARG A 44 8.61 -8.26 -14.05
N TYR A 45 8.24 -7.81 -12.85
CA TYR A 45 7.70 -8.67 -11.78
C TYR A 45 6.19 -8.47 -11.56
N GLY A 46 5.54 -7.59 -12.33
CA GLY A 46 4.09 -7.34 -12.23
C GLY A 46 3.73 -5.89 -12.54
N GLU A 47 2.50 -5.50 -12.25
CA GLU A 47 2.07 -4.11 -12.42
C GLU A 47 2.75 -3.20 -11.38
N VAL A 48 3.46 -2.17 -11.86
CA VAL A 48 4.14 -1.18 -11.00
C VAL A 48 3.13 -0.42 -10.15
N GLY A 49 3.42 -0.30 -8.86
CA GLY A 49 2.54 0.31 -7.86
C GLY A 49 1.48 -0.62 -7.29
N THR A 50 1.53 -1.92 -7.60
CA THR A 50 0.58 -2.92 -7.10
C THR A 50 1.23 -3.84 -6.05
N LEU A 51 0.52 -4.07 -4.96
CA LEU A 51 0.83 -5.03 -3.90
C LEU A 51 -0.19 -6.17 -3.94
N ILE A 52 0.30 -7.40 -4.13
CA ILE A 52 -0.51 -8.63 -3.99
C ILE A 52 -0.18 -9.28 -2.66
N THR A 53 -1.17 -9.37 -1.77
CA THR A 53 -1.01 -9.93 -0.41
C THR A 53 -2.33 -10.51 0.10
N THR A 54 -2.42 -10.84 1.38
CA THR A 54 -3.69 -11.13 2.06
C THR A 54 -3.95 -10.08 3.12
N LYS A 55 -5.22 -9.76 3.39
CA LYS A 55 -5.56 -8.89 4.51
C LYS A 55 -5.13 -9.49 5.87
N LYS A 56 -4.86 -10.80 5.95
CA LYS A 56 -4.38 -11.45 7.19
C LYS A 56 -2.93 -11.07 7.41
N ASP A 57 -2.12 -11.14 6.37
CA ASP A 57 -0.70 -10.78 6.45
C ASP A 57 -0.54 -9.30 6.77
N ILE A 58 -1.29 -8.41 6.11
CA ILE A 58 -1.27 -6.97 6.43
C ILE A 58 -1.63 -6.73 7.90
N ALA A 59 -2.71 -7.37 8.39
CA ALA A 59 -3.16 -7.21 9.76
C ALA A 59 -2.09 -7.67 10.77
N ASN A 60 -1.44 -8.80 10.50
CA ASN A 60 -0.36 -9.33 11.34
C ASN A 60 0.87 -8.43 11.31
N ASP A 61 1.31 -8.01 10.13
CA ASP A 61 2.51 -7.18 9.95
C ASP A 61 2.36 -5.80 10.61
N LEU A 62 1.14 -5.25 10.62
CA LEU A 62 0.84 -3.94 11.20
C LEU A 62 0.30 -4.01 12.63
N GLY A 63 0.07 -5.21 13.18
CA GLY A 63 -0.56 -5.37 14.49
C GLY A 63 -1.99 -4.82 14.57
N LEU A 64 -2.72 -4.82 13.45
CA LEU A 64 -4.08 -4.27 13.34
C LEU A 64 -5.13 -5.38 13.44
N SER A 65 -6.27 -5.06 14.05
CA SER A 65 -7.45 -5.92 13.93
C SER A 65 -7.97 -5.90 12.49
N ARG A 66 -8.69 -6.96 12.10
CA ARG A 66 -9.32 -7.04 10.77
C ARG A 66 -10.30 -5.91 10.51
N SER A 67 -11.07 -5.52 11.53
CA SER A 67 -12.03 -4.41 11.43
C SER A 67 -11.33 -3.06 11.28
N ALA A 68 -10.22 -2.85 12.00
CA ALA A 68 -9.41 -1.64 11.86
C ALA A 68 -8.77 -1.56 10.47
N LEU A 69 -8.21 -2.67 9.98
CA LEU A 69 -7.67 -2.74 8.62
C LEU A 69 -8.73 -2.39 7.57
N ASP A 70 -9.92 -3.00 7.64
CA ASP A 70 -11.00 -2.72 6.69
C ASP A 70 -11.44 -1.24 6.73
N LYS A 71 -11.50 -0.64 7.94
CA LYS A 71 -11.78 0.79 8.12
C LYS A 71 -10.72 1.67 7.43
N PHE A 72 -9.44 1.40 7.64
CA PHE A 72 -8.36 2.20 7.06
C PHE A 72 -8.21 1.98 5.55
N MET A 73 -8.36 0.75 5.06
CA MET A 73 -8.39 0.47 3.62
C MET A 73 -9.51 1.24 2.92
N LYS A 74 -10.71 1.27 3.52
CA LYS A 74 -11.84 2.05 3.01
C LYS A 74 -11.52 3.54 2.97
N SER A 75 -10.97 4.09 4.06
CA SER A 75 -10.57 5.50 4.15
C SER A 75 -9.51 5.88 3.09
N LEU A 76 -8.48 5.04 2.89
CA LEU A 76 -7.47 5.27 1.85
C LEU A 76 -8.05 5.25 0.43
N LYS A 77 -9.06 4.39 0.19
CA LYS A 77 -9.77 4.33 -1.09
C LYS A 77 -10.64 5.55 -1.33
N GLU A 78 -11.38 6.01 -0.32
CA GLU A 78 -12.21 7.21 -0.39
C GLU A 78 -11.38 8.48 -0.63
N ASN A 79 -10.15 8.53 -0.10
CA ASN A 79 -9.20 9.63 -0.33
C ASN A 79 -8.39 9.47 -1.63
N MET A 80 -8.75 8.53 -2.52
CA MET A 80 -8.08 8.33 -3.81
C MET A 80 -6.56 8.07 -3.69
N VAL A 81 -6.13 7.46 -2.57
CA VAL A 81 -4.73 7.09 -2.32
C VAL A 81 -4.43 5.68 -2.80
N ILE A 82 -5.37 4.76 -2.62
CA ILE A 82 -5.27 3.39 -3.13
C ILE A 82 -6.57 2.97 -3.81
N ASP A 83 -6.49 1.95 -4.66
CA ASP A 83 -7.62 1.10 -4.99
C ASP A 83 -7.31 -0.32 -4.52
N TYR A 84 -8.33 -1.15 -4.31
CA TYR A 84 -8.12 -2.56 -3.96
C TYR A 84 -9.27 -3.45 -4.42
N LYS A 85 -8.92 -4.70 -4.72
CA LYS A 85 -9.84 -5.80 -5.01
C LYS A 85 -9.51 -6.99 -4.11
N THR A 86 -10.55 -7.60 -3.56
CA THR A 86 -10.42 -8.81 -2.76
C THR A 86 -11.07 -9.97 -3.51
N TYR A 87 -10.29 -11.00 -3.79
CA TYR A 87 -10.76 -12.18 -4.51
C TYR A 87 -11.22 -13.24 -3.51
N ARG A 88 -12.45 -13.76 -3.72
CA ARG A 88 -13.01 -14.84 -2.90
C ARG A 88 -12.54 -16.19 -3.46
N GLY A 89 -12.05 -17.08 -2.58
CA GLY A 89 -11.53 -18.41 -2.92
C GLY A 89 -10.10 -18.64 -2.43
N GLY A 90 -9.81 -19.84 -1.92
CA GLY A 90 -8.50 -20.20 -1.35
C GLY A 90 -8.11 -19.32 -0.15
N ILE A 91 -6.83 -18.91 -0.08
CA ILE A 91 -6.26 -18.11 1.03
C ILE A 91 -6.82 -16.66 1.08
N GLY A 92 -7.59 -16.23 0.08
CA GLY A 92 -8.19 -14.89 0.04
C GLY A 92 -7.14 -13.82 -0.30
N LYS A 93 -6.87 -13.67 -1.60
CA LYS A 93 -5.90 -12.69 -2.10
C LYS A 93 -6.54 -11.30 -2.17
N THR A 94 -5.73 -10.30 -1.86
CA THR A 94 -6.06 -8.88 -1.98
C THR A 94 -5.00 -8.22 -2.83
N GLU A 95 -5.46 -7.55 -3.88
CA GLU A 95 -4.64 -6.74 -4.76
C GLU A 95 -4.89 -5.28 -4.41
N ILE A 96 -3.83 -4.55 -4.08
CA ILE A 96 -3.87 -3.15 -3.68
C ILE A 96 -3.04 -2.36 -4.68
N LYS A 97 -3.62 -1.36 -5.33
CA LYS A 97 -2.94 -0.49 -6.28
C LYS A 97 -2.80 0.90 -5.68
N ILE A 98 -1.58 1.43 -5.66
CA ILE A 98 -1.31 2.78 -5.20
C ILE A 98 -1.64 3.74 -6.33
N LEU A 99 -2.60 4.64 -6.07
CA LEU A 99 -2.97 5.66 -7.01
C LEU A 99 -1.87 6.73 -7.03
N ASN A 100 -1.60 7.28 -8.21
CA ASN A 100 -0.52 8.25 -8.44
C ASN A 100 0.91 7.74 -8.15
N TYR A 101 1.15 6.42 -8.09
CA TYR A 101 2.48 5.85 -7.84
C TYR A 101 3.58 6.48 -8.69
N LYS A 102 3.33 6.64 -10.00
CA LYS A 102 4.29 7.33 -10.91
C LYS A 102 4.60 8.75 -10.45
N LYS A 103 3.61 9.56 -10.04
CA LYS A 103 3.88 10.92 -9.55
C LYS A 103 4.80 10.93 -8.32
N TYR A 104 4.76 9.88 -7.51
CA TYR A 104 5.61 9.76 -6.34
C TYR A 104 7.01 9.25 -6.70
N GLN A 105 7.11 8.25 -7.58
CA GLN A 105 8.35 7.50 -7.82
C GLN A 105 9.04 7.80 -9.16
N ASP A 106 8.47 8.63 -10.04
CA ASP A 106 9.14 8.98 -11.30
C ASP A 106 10.50 9.63 -11.01
N SER A 107 11.50 9.19 -11.76
CA SER A 107 12.86 9.72 -11.70
C SER A 107 13.14 10.70 -12.82
N SER A 108 12.14 10.99 -13.67
CA SER A 108 12.17 12.06 -14.67
C SER A 108 11.94 13.43 -14.03
N MET A 109 12.96 13.92 -13.31
CA MET A 109 13.29 15.33 -13.24
C MET A 109 14.71 15.52 -13.75
#